data_AF-A0A7C2Q490-F1
#
_entry.id   AF-A0A7C2Q490-F1
#
_cell.length_a   1.000
_cell.length_b   1.000
_cell.length_c   1.000
_cell.angle_alpha   90.00
_cell.angle_beta   90.00
_cell.angle_gamma   90.00
#
_symmetry.space_group_name_H-M   'P 1'
#
loop_
_entity.id
_entity.type
_entity.pdbx_description
1 polymer ?
#
loop_
_entity_poly.entity_id
_entity_poly.type
_entity_poly.pdbx_seq_one_letter_code
_entity_poly.pdbx_strand_id
1 'polypeptide(L)' 'MTSQDIAVIRFTDVDSQEEAVVLVRVVGAQIGLCLSREHNGDIEVFLAEQDCRALIAALQDALAVVTNDHL' A
#
# COMPACT_ATOMS: atom_id res chain seq x y z
N MET A 1 -3.76 4.54 -22.10
CA MET A 1 -3.94 5.00 -20.70
C MET A 1 -2.56 5.33 -20.16
N THR A 2 -2.35 6.54 -19.63
CA THR A 2 -1.09 6.90 -18.97
C THR A 2 -1.08 6.32 -17.57
N SER A 3 0.02 5.66 -17.21
CA SER A 3 0.32 5.19 -15.85
C SER A 3 1.34 6.13 -15.24
N GLN A 4 1.15 6.53 -13.99
CA GLN A 4 2.10 7.33 -13.24
C GLN A 4 2.36 6.70 -11.88
N ASP A 5 3.62 6.41 -11.59
CA ASP A 5 4.04 5.94 -10.28
C ASP A 5 4.14 7.13 -9.31
N ILE A 6 3.53 6.98 -8.14
CA ILE A 6 3.40 8.04 -7.14
C ILE A 6 4.35 7.80 -5.96
N ALA A 7 4.43 6.56 -5.49
CA ALA A 7 5.28 6.20 -4.36
C ALA A 7 5.70 4.74 -4.40
N VAL A 8 6.87 4.46 -3.82
CA VAL A 8 7.40 3.11 -3.60
C VAL A 8 7.77 2.99 -2.12
N ILE A 9 7.12 2.07 -1.41
CA ILE A 9 7.32 1.86 0.03
C ILE A 9 7.87 0.46 0.22
N ARG A 10 9.08 0.34 0.77
CA ARG A 10 9.73 -0.95 1.06
C ARG A 10 9.54 -1.32 2.53
N PHE A 11 9.32 -2.59 2.80
CA PHE A 11 9.19 -3.16 4.14
C PHE A 11 9.63 -4.62 4.14
N THR A 12 9.86 -5.19 5.31
CA THR A 12 10.19 -6.61 5.45
C THR A 12 8.91 -7.41 5.68
N ASP A 13 8.68 -8.44 4.88
CA ASP A 13 7.59 -9.39 5.11
C ASP A 13 7.82 -10.13 6.42
N VAL A 14 6.83 -10.13 7.31
CA VAL A 14 6.98 -10.72 8.65
C VAL A 14 7.16 -12.24 8.58
N ASP A 15 6.57 -12.90 7.59
CA ASP A 15 6.60 -14.36 7.50
C ASP A 15 7.87 -14.87 6.80
N SER A 16 8.21 -14.35 5.60
CA SER A 16 9.40 -14.79 4.87
C SER A 16 10.69 -14.08 5.28
N GLN A 17 10.60 -12.95 6.00
CA GLN A 17 11.74 -12.09 6.34
C GLN A 17 12.46 -11.49 5.12
N GLU A 18 11.81 -11.54 3.95
CA GLU A 18 12.32 -10.98 2.70
C GLU A 18 11.84 -9.55 2.51
N GLU A 19 12.48 -8.83 1.59
CA GLU A 19 12.02 -7.50 1.21
C GLU A 19 10.72 -7.60 0.39
N ALA A 20 9.76 -6.77 0.75
CA ALA A 20 8.51 -6.56 0.05
C ALA A 20 8.34 -5.06 -0.25
N VAL A 21 7.53 -4.76 -1.27
CA VAL A 21 7.29 -3.39 -1.71
C VAL A 21 5.83 -3.15 -2.02
N VAL A 22 5.34 -1.97 -1.65
CA VAL A 22 4.08 -1.41 -2.15
C VAL A 22 4.41 -0.31 -3.14
N LEU A 23 3.98 -0.48 -4.40
CA LEU A 23 3.96 0.57 -5.42
C LEU A 23 2.57 1.19 -5.44
N VAL A 24 2.49 2.50 -5.25
CA VAL A 24 1.26 3.28 -5.46
C VAL A 24 1.35 3.95 -6.82
N ARG A 25 0.38 3.68 -7.70
CA ARG A 25 0.32 4.26 -9.04
C ARG A 25 -1.08 4.74 -9.40
N VAL A 26 -1.17 5.62 -10.38
CA VAL A 26 -2.45 6.06 -10.96
C VAL A 26 -2.52 5.58 -12.40
N VAL A 27 -3.60 4.89 -12.75
CA VAL A 27 -3.87 4.42 -14.12
C VAL A 27 -5.24 4.94 -14.54
N GLY A 28 -5.25 5.98 -15.38
CA GLY A 28 -6.48 6.68 -15.73
C GLY A 28 -7.12 7.33 -14.51
N ALA A 29 -8.31 6.85 -14.10
CA ALA A 29 -9.06 7.35 -12.94
C ALA A 29 -9.00 6.40 -11.72
N GLN A 30 -8.16 5.37 -11.77
CA GLN A 30 -8.02 4.37 -10.71
C GLN A 30 -6.69 4.49 -10.01
N ILE A 31 -6.68 4.15 -8.72
CA ILE A 31 -5.48 4.11 -7.88
C ILE A 31 -5.05 2.64 -7.76
N GLY A 32 -3.88 2.31 -8.28
CA GLY A 32 -3.28 0.98 -8.19
C GLY A 32 -2.39 0.86 -6.95
N LEU A 33 -2.52 -0.25 -6.23
CA LEU A 33 -1.57 -0.71 -5.22
C LEU A 33 -0.99 -2.05 -5.70
N CYS A 34 0.29 -2.08 -6.02
CA CYS A 34 1.00 -3.33 -6.29
C CYS A 34 1.80 -3.72 -5.05
N LEU A 35 1.41 -4.82 -4.42
CA LEU A 35 2.15 -5.50 -3.37
C LEU A 35 3.03 -6.54 -4.05
N SER A 36 4.33 -6.28 -4.12
CA SER A 36 5.31 -7.19 -4.69
C SER A 36 6.15 -7.78 -3.57
N ARG A 37 6.28 -9.11 -3.58
CA ARG A 37 7.24 -9.83 -2.74
C ARG A 37 8.38 -10.29 -3.64
N GLU A 38 9.61 -10.23 -3.15
CA GLU A 38 10.79 -10.72 -3.89
C GLU A 38 10.57 -12.16 -4.39
N HIS A 39 9.92 -12.98 -3.56
CA HIS A 39 9.48 -14.33 -3.88
C HIS A 39 7.99 -14.51 -3.54
N ASN A 40 7.24 -15.19 -4.42
CA ASN A 40 5.78 -15.42 -4.40
C ASN A 40 4.90 -14.50 -5.27
N GLY A 41 5.51 -13.62 -6.06
CA GLY A 41 4.81 -12.85 -7.09
C GLY A 41 4.04 -11.65 -6.56
N ASP A 42 3.42 -10.93 -7.49
CA ASP A 42 2.84 -9.61 -7.23
C ASP A 42 1.32 -9.71 -7.14
N ILE A 43 0.74 -9.05 -6.13
CA ILE A 43 -0.69 -8.76 -6.06
C ILE A 43 -0.88 -7.32 -6.49
N GLU A 44 -1.66 -7.11 -7.53
CA GLU A 44 -2.09 -5.78 -7.92
C GLU A 44 -3.59 -5.61 -7.69
N VAL A 45 -3.95 -4.54 -7.00
CA VAL A 45 -5.34 -4.13 -6.80
C VAL A 45 -5.55 -2.70 -7.31
N PHE A 46 -6.68 -2.48 -7.99
CA PHE A 46 -7.12 -1.15 -8.40
C PHE A 46 -8.30 -0.74 -7.54
N LEU A 47 -8.13 0.36 -6.83
CA LEU A 47 -9.14 0.94 -5.96
C LEU A 47 -9.86 2.07 -6.66
N ALA A 48 -11.18 2.14 -6.45
CA ALA A 48 -11.94 3.34 -6.69
C ALA A 48 -11.59 4.41 -5.63
N GLU A 49 -11.95 5.67 -5.90
CA GLU A 49 -11.66 6.78 -4.98
C GLU A 49 -12.21 6.51 -3.57
N GLN A 50 -13.43 5.99 -3.46
CA GLN A 50 -14.08 5.73 -2.17
C GLN A 50 -13.33 4.68 -1.35
N ASP A 51 -12.91 3.58 -1.97
CA ASP A 51 -12.17 2.52 -1.29
C ASP A 51 -10.78 3.00 -0.86
N CYS A 52 -10.12 3.82 -1.69
CA CYS A 52 -8.85 4.43 -1.34
C CYS A 52 -8.97 5.38 -0.13
N ARG A 53 -10.06 6.18 -0.07
CA ARG A 53 -10.34 7.04 1.09
C ARG A 53 -10.55 6.23 2.37
N ALA A 54 -11.28 5.12 2.28
CA ALA A 54 -11.50 4.23 3.42
C ALA A 54 -10.17 3.60 3.91
N LEU A 55 -9.31 3.18 2.99
CA LEU A 55 -7.97 2.66 3.32
C LEU A 55 -7.10 3.71 4.02
N ILE A 56 -7.09 4.96 3.51
CA ILE A 56 -6.34 6.06 4.13
C ILE A 56 -6.82 6.31 5.56
N ALA A 57 -8.13 6.36 5.79
CA ALA A 57 -8.70 6.54 7.12
C ALA A 57 -8.27 5.42 8.08
N ALA A 58 -8.36 4.16 7.64
CA ALA A 58 -7.93 3.02 8.46
C ALA A 58 -6.43 3.07 8.82
N LEU A 59 -5.57 3.50 7.89
CA LEU A 59 -4.14 3.67 8.15
C LEU A 59 -3.88 4.80 9.17
N GLN A 60 -4.64 5.90 9.09
CA GLN A 60 -4.56 7.00 10.06
C GLN A 60 -4.99 6.56 11.45
N ASP A 61 -6.08 5.81 11.55
CA ASP A 61 -6.56 5.26 12.83
C ASP A 61 -5.53 4.28 13.43
N ALA A 62 -4.96 3.39 12.62
CA ALA A 62 -3.91 2.48 13.07
C ALA A 62 -2.67 3.23 13.60
N LEU A 63 -2.27 4.32 12.92
CA LEU A 63 -1.15 5.15 13.37
C LEU A 63 -1.45 5.83 14.72
N ALA A 64 -2.69 6.27 14.93
CA ALA A 64 -3.11 6.87 16.19
C ALA A 64 -3.06 5.86 17.35
N VAL A 65 -3.42 4.60 17.12
CA VAL A 65 -3.30 3.52 18.12
C VAL A 65 -1.84 3.34 18.54
N VAL A 66 -0.94 3.14 17.57
CA VAL A 66 0.49 2.91 17.86
C VAL A 66 1.14 4.13 18.54
N THR A 67 0.73 5.34 18.19
CA THR A 67 1.29 6.57 18.77
C THR A 67 0.82 6.81 20.20
N ASN A 68 -0.43 6.45 20.52
CA ASN A 68 -1.00 6.62 21.86
C ASN A 68 -0.53 5.55 22.86
N ASP A 69 -0.06 4.39 22.39
CA ASP A 69 0.50 3.32 23.24
C ASP A 69 1.92 3.65 23.78
N HIS A 70 2.46 4.84 23.48
CA HIS A 70 3.76 5.33 23.94
C HIS A 70 3.69 6.43 25.02
N LEU A 71 2.53 6.65 25.64
CA LEU A 71 2.31 7.58 26.77
C LEU A 71 1.96 6.86 28.08
#